data_AF-A0A1V5F118-F1
#
_entry.id   AF-A0A1V5F118-F1
#
_cell.length_a   1.000
_cell.length_b   1.000
_cell.length_c   1.000
_cell.angle_alpha   90.00
_cell.angle_beta   90.00
_cell.angle_gamma   90.00
#
_symmetry.space_group_name_H-M   'P 1'
#
loop_
_entity.id
_entity.type
_entity.pdbx_description
1 polymer ?
#
loop_
_entity_poly.entity_id
_entity_poly.type
_entity_poly.pdbx_seq_one_letter_code
_entity_poly.pdbx_strand_id
1 'polypeptide(L)'
;MTAAEYIAAGYELSKNVDQTIIDKAEKDVKECYIYPILGNEADLTNFKNHVMGLAFCMMLRRQANKTRYGVEVKSNPYGIQANSDNLMKEISGIALPIINELKQIAGVKNPKIKDIIDCGYYIF
;
A
#
# COMPACT_ATOMS: atom_id res chain seq x y z
N MET A 1 -12.51 0.48 3.50
CA MET A 1 -13.09 1.39 2.48
C MET A 1 -13.51 0.53 1.29
N THR A 2 -14.49 0.95 0.50
CA THR A 2 -15.05 0.11 -0.58
C THR A 2 -14.29 0.30 -1.89
N ALA A 3 -14.36 -0.68 -2.80
CA ALA A 3 -13.77 -0.56 -4.13
C ALA A 3 -14.24 0.72 -4.88
N ALA A 4 -15.51 1.11 -4.72
CA ALA A 4 -16.05 2.33 -5.32
C ALA A 4 -15.39 3.60 -4.77
N GLU A 5 -15.04 3.63 -3.48
CA GLU A 5 -14.33 4.76 -2.87
C GLU A 5 -12.91 4.89 -3.43
N TYR A 6 -12.21 3.77 -3.65
CA TYR A 6 -10.89 3.77 -4.30
C TYR A 6 -10.95 4.31 -5.73
N ILE A 7 -11.93 3.86 -6.52
CA ILE A 7 -12.13 4.35 -7.89
C ILE A 7 -12.43 5.85 -7.89
N ALA A 8 -13.29 6.33 -6.97
CA ALA A 8 -13.60 7.75 -6.83
C ALA A 8 -12.38 8.60 -6.41
N ALA A 9 -11.44 8.02 -5.66
CA ALA A 9 -10.18 8.65 -5.29
C ALA A 9 -9.09 8.57 -6.39
N GLY A 10 -9.40 7.97 -7.55
CA GLY A 10 -8.49 7.85 -8.69
C GLY A 10 -7.61 6.60 -8.70
N TYR A 11 -7.86 5.63 -7.80
CA TYR A 11 -7.15 4.35 -7.80
C TYR A 11 -7.87 3.33 -8.69
N GLU A 12 -7.21 2.88 -9.76
CA GLU A 12 -7.74 1.83 -10.64
C GLU A 12 -7.63 0.46 -9.97
N LEU A 13 -8.72 -0.01 -9.36
CA LEU A 13 -8.85 -1.38 -8.86
C LEU A 13 -9.46 -2.28 -9.94
N SER A 14 -8.88 -3.47 -10.11
CA SER A 14 -9.46 -4.52 -10.94
C SER A 14 -10.80 -4.99 -10.36
N LYS A 15 -11.73 -5.38 -11.24
CA LYS A 15 -13.04 -5.97 -10.86
C LYS A 15 -12.91 -7.25 -10.02
N ASN A 16 -11.74 -7.89 -10.03
CA ASN A 16 -11.46 -9.11 -9.28
C ASN A 16 -10.88 -8.84 -7.88
N VAL A 17 -10.76 -7.58 -7.46
CA VAL A 17 -10.32 -7.24 -6.09
C VAL A 17 -11.52 -7.32 -5.17
N ASP A 18 -11.60 -8.42 -4.42
CA ASP A 18 -12.64 -8.62 -3.40
C ASP A 18 -12.46 -7.64 -2.22
N GLN A 19 -13.58 -7.30 -1.58
CA GLN A 19 -13.59 -6.43 -0.39
C GLN A 19 -12.69 -6.97 0.73
N THR A 20 -12.57 -8.29 0.86
CA THR A 20 -11.68 -8.94 1.84
C THR A 20 -10.20 -8.63 1.61
N ILE A 21 -9.78 -8.45 0.35
CA ILE A 21 -8.41 -8.06 0.00
C ILE A 21 -8.16 -6.62 0.42
N ILE A 22 -9.14 -5.74 0.16
CA ILE A 22 -9.08 -4.32 0.51
C ILE A 22 -9.00 -4.17 2.03
N ASP A 23 -9.91 -4.82 2.77
CA ASP A 23 -9.96 -4.75 4.23
C ASP A 23 -8.67 -5.25 4.85
N LYS A 24 -8.10 -6.35 4.32
CA LYS A 24 -6.82 -6.87 4.76
C LYS A 24 -5.67 -5.90 4.49
N ALA A 25 -5.61 -5.32 3.29
CA ALA A 25 -4.57 -4.35 2.94
C ALA A 25 -4.64 -3.09 3.83
N GLU A 26 -5.85 -2.56 4.06
CA GLU A 26 -6.05 -1.43 4.96
C GLU A 26 -5.64 -1.74 6.39
N LYS A 27 -6.03 -2.91 6.90
CA LYS A 27 -5.65 -3.34 8.25
C LYS A 27 -4.13 -3.40 8.39
N ASP A 28 -3.46 -4.08 7.47
CA ASP A 28 -2.01 -4.27 7.53
C ASP A 28 -1.27 -2.92 7.43
N VAL A 29 -1.72 -2.01 6.56
CA VAL A 29 -1.16 -0.66 6.45
C VAL A 29 -1.37 0.16 7.71
N LYS A 30 -2.56 0.07 8.32
CA LYS A 30 -2.85 0.77 9.57
C LYS A 30 -1.92 0.31 10.69
N GLU A 31 -1.77 -1.00 10.86
CA GLU A 31 -0.90 -1.59 11.88
C GLU A 31 0.59 -1.32 11.64
N CYS A 32 1.02 -1.26 10.38
CA CYS A 32 2.44 -1.20 10.04
C CYS A 32 2.98 0.22 9.83
N TYR A 33 2.15 1.15 9.35
CA TYR A 33 2.54 2.54 9.10
C TYR A 33 1.74 3.53 9.94
N ILE A 34 0.40 3.48 9.89
CA ILE A 34 -0.43 4.56 10.42
C ILE A 34 -0.35 4.66 11.94
N TYR A 35 -0.67 3.59 12.67
CA TYR A 35 -0.65 3.60 14.13
C TYR A 35 0.75 3.81 14.71
N PRO A 36 1.82 3.26 14.12
CA PRO A 36 3.18 3.62 14.51
C PRO A 36 3.57 5.10 14.33
N ILE A 37 2.93 5.82 13.41
CA ILE A 37 3.22 7.24 13.15
C ILE A 37 2.30 8.15 13.96
N LEU A 38 0.99 7.91 13.90
CA LEU A 38 -0.04 8.77 14.50
C LEU A 38 -0.44 8.35 15.92
N GLY A 39 -0.10 7.13 16.35
CA GLY A 39 -0.57 6.52 17.59
C GLY A 39 -1.80 5.62 17.40
N ASN A 40 -2.00 4.67 18.32
CA ASN A 40 -3.09 3.67 18.25
C ASN A 40 -4.50 4.28 18.38
N GLU A 41 -4.62 5.47 18.97
CA GLU A 41 -5.89 6.17 19.21
C GLU A 41 -6.18 7.26 18.16
N ALA A 42 -5.39 7.32 17.09
CA ALA A 42 -5.55 8.33 16.05
C ALA A 42 -6.90 8.22 15.34
N ASP A 43 -7.63 9.33 15.25
CA ASP A 43 -8.81 9.44 14.40
C ASP A 43 -8.39 9.44 12.92
N LEU A 44 -8.74 8.36 12.22
CA LEU A 44 -8.36 8.14 10.82
C LEU A 44 -9.30 8.82 9.82
N THR A 45 -10.32 9.54 10.28
CA THR A 45 -11.29 10.21 9.39
C THR A 45 -10.61 11.17 8.42
N ASN A 46 -9.63 11.94 8.90
CA ASN A 46 -8.86 12.89 8.09
C ASN A 46 -7.71 12.24 7.30
N PHE A 47 -7.36 10.99 7.60
CA PHE A 47 -6.25 10.26 6.99
C PHE A 47 -6.73 9.21 5.98
N LYS A 48 -8.02 9.24 5.63
CA LYS A 48 -8.65 8.28 4.72
C LYS A 48 -7.84 8.12 3.43
N ASN A 49 -7.44 9.24 2.81
CA ASN A 49 -6.67 9.24 1.57
C ASN A 49 -5.27 8.63 1.73
N HIS A 50 -4.59 8.89 2.85
CA HIS A 50 -3.29 8.30 3.16
C HIS A 50 -3.38 6.79 3.34
N VAL A 51 -4.40 6.32 4.05
CA VAL A 51 -4.66 4.88 4.22
C VAL A 51 -4.94 4.23 2.87
N MET A 52 -5.77 4.86 2.01
CA MET A 52 -6.08 4.33 0.68
C MET A 52 -4.83 4.23 -0.20
N GLY A 53 -4.01 5.28 -0.26
CA GLY A 53 -2.81 5.26 -1.10
C GLY A 53 -1.81 4.19 -0.70
N LEU A 54 -1.58 4.03 0.61
CA LEU A 54 -0.70 2.98 1.12
C LEU A 54 -1.31 1.58 0.94
N ALA A 55 -2.61 1.41 1.16
CA ALA A 55 -3.29 0.12 0.95
C ALA A 55 -3.27 -0.28 -0.54
N PHE A 56 -3.45 0.68 -1.45
CA PHE A 56 -3.32 0.48 -2.88
C PHE A 56 -1.90 0.02 -3.25
N CYS A 57 -0.87 0.72 -2.78
CA CYS A 57 0.53 0.34 -2.96
C CYS A 57 0.81 -1.09 -2.48
N MET A 58 0.25 -1.47 -1.33
CA MET A 58 0.36 -2.81 -0.77
C MET A 58 -0.34 -3.87 -1.63
N MET A 59 -1.52 -3.57 -2.16
CA MET A 59 -2.23 -4.48 -3.08
C MET A 59 -1.44 -4.69 -4.38
N LEU A 60 -0.89 -3.62 -4.97
CA LEU A 60 -0.02 -3.71 -6.15
C LEU A 60 1.19 -4.60 -5.89
N ARG A 61 1.90 -4.40 -4.77
CA ARG A 61 3.04 -5.24 -4.37
C ARG A 61 2.66 -6.72 -4.26
N ARG A 62 1.50 -7.02 -3.65
CA ARG A 62 1.01 -8.40 -3.51
C ARG A 62 0.76 -9.05 -4.85
N GLN A 63 0.16 -8.33 -5.80
CA GLN A 63 -0.05 -8.85 -7.15
C GLN A 63 1.27 -9.06 -7.91
N ALA A 64 2.23 -8.15 -7.77
CA ALA A 64 3.58 -8.30 -8.31
C ALA A 64 4.29 -9.56 -7.78
N ASN A 65 4.16 -9.83 -6.48
CA ASN A 65 4.77 -11.01 -5.86
C ASN A 65 4.07 -12.31 -6.28
N LYS A 66 2.73 -12.33 -6.39
CA LYS A 66 1.98 -13.51 -6.87
C LYS A 66 2.42 -13.92 -8.28
N THR A 67 2.59 -12.94 -9.17
CA THR A 67 3.01 -13.17 -10.55
C THR A 67 4.49 -13.57 -10.68
N ARG A 68 5.35 -13.13 -9.74
CA ARG A 68 6.77 -13.48 -9.68
C ARG A 68 7.05 -14.91 -9.17
N TYR A 69 6.31 -15.36 -8.17
CA TYR A 69 6.52 -16.68 -7.55
C TYR A 69 5.66 -17.81 -8.15
N GLY A 70 5.00 -17.55 -9.29
CA GLY A 70 4.33 -18.60 -10.09
C GLY A 70 3.05 -19.17 -9.49
N VAL A 71 2.45 -18.52 -8.49
CA VAL A 71 1.19 -18.98 -7.87
C VAL A 71 -0.01 -18.77 -8.81
N GLU A 72 0.08 -17.78 -9.70
CA GLU A 72 -0.81 -17.66 -10.88
C GLU A 72 0.03 -17.82 -12.14
N VAL A 73 -0.19 -18.92 -12.87
CA VAL A 73 0.34 -19.09 -14.23
C VAL A 73 -0.25 -17.98 -15.09
N LYS A 74 0.61 -17.12 -15.66
CA LYS A 74 0.19 -16.11 -16.64
C LYS A 74 -0.62 -16.81 -17.74
N SER A 75 -1.91 -16.57 -17.81
CA SER A 75 -2.80 -17.07 -18.87
C SER A 75 -2.53 -16.43 -20.24
N ASN A 76 -1.54 -15.53 -20.34
CA ASN A 76 -1.18 -14.86 -21.57
C ASN A 76 0.31 -15.07 -21.93
N PRO A 77 0.62 -15.88 -22.96
CA PRO A 77 2.00 -16.17 -23.38
C PRO A 77 2.75 -14.97 -23.98
N TYR A 78 2.05 -13.84 -24.21
CA TYR A 78 2.62 -12.56 -24.65
C TYR A 78 2.74 -11.52 -23.53
N GLY A 79 2.52 -11.91 -22.28
CA GLY A 79 2.47 -10.99 -21.14
C GLY A 79 3.84 -10.41 -20.83
N ILE A 80 4.10 -9.19 -21.34
CA ILE A 80 5.20 -8.28 -21.00
C ILE A 80 5.66 -8.57 -19.57
N GLN A 81 6.92 -8.98 -19.40
CA GLN A 81 7.53 -8.98 -18.08
C GLN A 81 7.52 -7.52 -17.62
N ALA A 82 6.48 -7.12 -16.88
CA ALA A 82 6.52 -5.88 -16.12
C ALA A 82 7.78 -5.98 -15.26
N ASN A 83 8.75 -5.13 -15.55
CA ASN A 83 10.05 -5.15 -14.90
C ASN A 83 9.79 -4.87 -13.41
N SER A 84 9.85 -5.92 -12.58
CA SER A 84 9.39 -5.87 -11.18
C SER A 84 10.09 -4.77 -10.39
N ASP A 85 11.33 -4.46 -10.76
CA ASP A 85 12.14 -3.44 -10.12
C ASP A 85 11.62 -2.03 -10.42
N ASN A 86 11.02 -1.81 -11.59
CA ASN A 86 10.36 -0.54 -11.92
C ASN A 86 9.05 -0.39 -11.15
N LEU A 87 8.27 -1.47 -11.02
CA LEU A 87 7.03 -1.44 -10.25
C LEU A 87 7.29 -1.18 -8.77
N MET A 88 8.34 -1.78 -8.18
CA MET A 88 8.71 -1.49 -6.79
C MET A 88 9.17 -0.03 -6.62
N LYS A 89 9.89 0.54 -7.58
CA LYS A 89 10.25 1.97 -7.58
C LYS A 89 9.03 2.88 -7.66
N GLU A 90 8.06 2.55 -8.51
CA GLU A 90 6.80 3.29 -8.65
C GLU A 90 5.97 3.23 -7.36
N ILE A 91 5.82 2.03 -6.78
CA ILE A 91 5.15 1.83 -5.50
C ILE A 91 5.80 2.68 -4.40
N SER A 92 7.12 2.64 -4.29
CA SER A 92 7.86 3.47 -3.32
C SER A 92 7.75 4.97 -3.62
N GLY A 93 7.70 5.36 -4.90
CA GLY A 93 7.47 6.75 -5.33
C GLY A 93 6.12 7.31 -4.89
N ILE A 94 5.10 6.46 -4.71
CA ILE A 94 3.77 6.84 -4.19
C ILE A 94 3.74 6.76 -2.66
N ALA A 95 4.26 5.69 -2.07
CA ALA A 95 4.15 5.43 -0.64
C ALA A 95 5.04 6.35 0.22
N LEU A 96 6.26 6.68 -0.25
CA LEU A 96 7.20 7.52 0.48
C LEU A 96 6.66 8.94 0.77
N PRO A 97 6.10 9.67 -0.21
CA PRO A 97 5.46 10.96 0.04
C PRO A 97 4.36 10.89 1.11
N ILE A 98 3.50 9.86 1.06
CA ILE A 98 2.40 9.68 2.01
C ILE A 98 2.94 9.47 3.43
N ILE A 99 3.95 8.61 3.58
CA ILE A 99 4.59 8.36 4.88
C ILE A 99 5.27 9.63 5.41
N ASN A 100 5.94 10.38 4.54
CA ASN A 100 6.60 11.63 4.91
C ASN A 100 5.61 12.69 5.39
N GLU A 101 4.47 12.82 4.72
CA GLU A 101 3.40 13.73 5.11
C GLU A 101 2.81 13.33 6.48
N LEU A 102 2.52 12.05 6.68
CA LEU A 102 2.04 11.54 7.97
C LEU A 102 3.01 11.85 9.12
N LYS A 103 4.32 11.69 8.87
CA LYS A 103 5.38 12.03 9.83
C LYS A 103 5.42 13.51 10.16
N GLN A 104 5.26 14.37 9.16
CA GLN A 104 5.21 15.83 9.35
C GLN A 104 3.99 16.22 10.19
N ILE A 105 2.82 15.68 9.88
CA ILE A 105 1.58 15.94 10.61
C ILE A 105 1.70 15.49 12.08
N ALA A 106 2.28 14.32 12.33
CA ALA A 106 2.47 13.80 13.68
C ALA A 106 3.66 14.43 14.43
N GLY A 107 4.52 15.20 13.75
CA GLY A 107 5.77 15.69 14.33
C GLY A 107 6.78 14.59 14.67
N VAL A 108 6.67 13.39 14.08
CA VAL A 108 7.51 12.22 14.40
C VAL A 108 8.62 12.07 13.37
N LYS A 109 9.88 12.15 13.82
CA LYS A 109 11.04 11.99 12.92
C LYS A 109 11.31 10.54 12.54
N ASN A 110 11.27 9.62 13.51
CA ASN A 110 11.65 8.21 13.34
C ASN A 110 10.59 7.29 13.97
N PRO A 111 9.42 7.13 13.33
CA PRO A 111 8.38 6.21 13.79
C PRO A 111 8.86 4.75 13.66
N LYS A 112 8.43 3.89 14.58
CA LYS A 112 8.76 2.45 14.55
C LYS A 112 7.85 1.72 13.56
N ILE A 113 8.16 1.80 12.26
CA ILE A 113 7.28 1.24 11.21
C ILE A 113 7.76 -0.12 10.71
N LYS A 114 6.84 -1.08 10.67
CA LYS A 114 7.11 -2.40 10.10
C LYS A 114 6.93 -2.28 8.60
N ASP A 115 7.94 -1.79 7.87
CA ASP A 115 7.80 -1.52 6.44
C ASP A 115 7.47 -2.78 5.63
N ILE A 116 6.18 -2.89 5.26
CA ILE A 116 5.58 -4.01 4.55
C ILE A 116 5.40 -3.74 3.05
N ILE A 117 5.74 -2.55 2.58
CA ILE A 117 5.71 -2.16 1.16
C ILE A 117 7.14 -2.06 0.60
N ASP A 118 8.15 -2.13 1.47
CA ASP A 118 9.58 -2.05 1.10
C ASP A 118 9.96 -0.67 0.59
N CYS A 119 9.47 0.36 1.29
CA CYS A 119 9.72 1.77 1.00
C CYS A 119 11.06 2.27 1.55
N GLY A 120 11.81 1.44 2.28
CA GLY A 120 13.11 1.79 2.86
C GLY A 120 13.04 2.21 4.34
N TYR A 121 11.96 1.86 5.03
CA TYR A 121 11.71 2.28 6.41
C TYR A 121 11.73 1.09 7.38
N TYR A 122 12.91 0.57 7.68
CA TYR A 122 13.01 -0.61 8.54
C TYR A 122 13.08 -0.24 10.03
N ILE A 123 12.36 -0.98 10.87
CA ILE A 123 12.70 -1.09 12.29
C ILE A 123 13.93 -2.00 12.39
N PHE A 124 15.01 -1.48 12.97
CA PHE A 124 16.10 -2.30 13.51
C PHE A 124 15.82 -2.64 14.98
#